data_AF-A0A806U2I4-F1
#
_entry.id   AF-A0A806U2I4-F1
#
_cell.length_a   1.000
_cell.length_b   1.000
_cell.length_c   1.000
_cell.angle_alpha   90.00
_cell.angle_beta   90.00
_cell.angle_gamma   90.00
#
_symmetry.space_group_name_H-M   'P 1'
#
loop_
_entity.id
_entity.type
_entity.pdbx_description
1 polymer ?
#
loop_
_entity_poly.entity_id
_entity_poly.type
_entity_poly.pdbx_seq_one_letter_code
_entity_poly.pdbx_strand_id
1 'polypeptide(L)'
;MSLTKIITYDLLHSGEQDSPFLEVIRRYNNVKITSSCYVVETADSPQEIRNKLFQYMNINDRIFVSNLKTGSVGTNIIGNPQKFIDMKKE
;
A
#
# COMPACT_ATOMS: atom_id res chain seq x y z
N MET A 1 7.08 10.12 -15.73
CA MET A 1 6.90 9.14 -14.63
C MET A 1 5.52 9.38 -14.02
N SER A 2 4.79 8.34 -13.61
CA SER A 2 3.55 8.57 -12.85
C SER A 2 3.92 9.24 -11.51
N LEU A 3 3.09 10.15 -11.00
CA LEU A 3 3.21 10.70 -9.63
C LEU A 3 2.33 9.95 -8.63
N THR A 4 1.39 9.14 -9.11
CA THR A 4 0.42 8.44 -8.26
C THR A 4 0.97 7.07 -7.83
N LYS A 5 0.86 6.76 -6.54
CA LYS A 5 1.25 5.48 -5.94
C LYS A 5 0.10 4.91 -5.12
N ILE A 6 0.02 3.59 -5.06
CA ILE A 6 -0.79 2.89 -4.07
C ILE A 6 0.13 2.35 -2.98
N ILE A 7 -0.27 2.54 -1.73
CA ILE A 7 0.38 2.00 -0.54
C ILE A 7 -0.67 1.14 0.16
N THR A 8 -0.42 -0.17 0.23
CA THR A 8 -1.18 -1.07 1.10
C THR A 8 -0.27 -1.61 2.18
N TYR A 9 -0.82 -1.79 3.37
CA TYR A 9 -0.06 -2.25 4.51
C TYR A 9 -0.87 -3.23 5.35
N ASP A 10 -0.16 -4.02 6.14
CA ASP A 10 -0.72 -4.85 7.19
C ASP A 10 0.21 -4.69 8.39
N LEU A 11 -0.30 -4.03 9.43
CA LEU A 11 0.49 -3.62 10.60
C LEU A 11 -0.07 -4.33 11.82
N LEU A 12 0.74 -5.19 12.44
CA LEU A 12 0.30 -6.10 13.51
C LEU A 12 -0.26 -5.35 14.74
N HIS A 13 0.19 -4.11 14.98
CA HIS A 13 -0.14 -3.33 16.17
C HIS A 13 -0.82 -1.98 15.87
N SER A 14 -1.42 -1.80 14.69
CA SER A 14 -1.96 -0.51 14.24
C SER A 14 -3.33 -0.11 14.82
N GLY A 15 -3.55 -0.41 16.11
CA GLY A 15 -4.68 0.13 16.87
C GLY A 15 -4.54 1.62 17.19
N GLU A 16 -3.35 2.20 17.02
CA GLU A 16 -3.07 3.60 17.38
C GLU A 16 -3.16 4.51 16.14
N GLN A 17 -4.12 5.44 16.17
CA GLN A 17 -4.35 6.45 15.13
C GLN A 17 -3.14 7.38 14.89
N ASP A 18 -2.15 7.36 15.79
CA ASP A 18 -0.97 8.23 15.84
C ASP A 18 0.35 7.47 15.60
N SER A 19 0.30 6.37 14.84
CA SER A 19 1.52 5.69 14.41
C SER A 19 2.40 6.62 13.55
N PRO A 20 3.71 6.75 13.83
CA PRO A 20 4.65 7.48 12.98
C PRO A 20 4.65 7.01 11.51
N PHE A 21 4.34 5.74 11.28
CA PHE A 21 4.12 5.19 9.94
C PHE A 21 2.99 5.92 9.20
N LEU A 22 1.84 6.09 9.87
CA LEU A 22 0.68 6.76 9.30
C LEU A 22 0.91 8.27 9.15
N GLU A 23 1.67 8.89 10.04
CA GLU A 23 2.05 10.29 9.90
C GLU A 23 2.85 10.55 8.62
N VAL A 24 3.82 9.69 8.29
CA VAL A 24 4.59 9.82 7.05
C VAL A 24 3.69 9.73 5.83
N ILE A 25 2.73 8.80 5.81
CA ILE A 25 1.76 8.69 4.71
C ILE A 25 0.88 9.95 4.61
N ARG A 26 0.41 10.48 5.75
CA ARG A 26 -0.47 11.67 5.81
C ARG A 26 0.22 12.96 5.34
N ARG A 27 1.55 13.03 5.34
CA ARG A 27 2.32 14.19 4.85
C ARG A 27 2.33 14.31 3.32
N TYR A 28 2.02 13.24 2.59
CA TYR A 28 1.83 13.32 1.14
C TYR A 28 0.47 13.92 0.80
N ASN A 29 0.30 14.43 -0.42
CA ASN A 29 -1.04 14.60 -0.97
C ASN A 29 -1.65 13.20 -1.13
N ASN A 30 -2.73 12.90 -0.40
CA ASN A 30 -3.20 11.53 -0.25
C ASN A 30 -4.73 11.40 -0.18
N VAL A 31 -5.20 10.21 -0.52
CA VAL A 31 -6.57 9.76 -0.31
C VAL A 31 -6.54 8.38 0.33
N LYS A 32 -7.26 8.23 1.45
CA LYS A 32 -7.44 6.94 2.11
C LYS A 32 -8.53 6.14 1.39
N ILE A 33 -8.22 4.92 0.95
CA ILE A 33 -9.15 4.04 0.22
C ILE A 33 -9.80 3.02 1.15
N THR A 34 -9.01 2.42 2.04
CA THR A 34 -9.49 1.50 3.09
C THR A 34 -8.76 1.79 4.40
N SER A 35 -9.06 1.06 5.47
CA SER A 35 -8.33 1.15 6.74
C SER A 35 -6.83 0.91 6.59
N SER A 36 -6.42 0.16 5.56
CA SER A 36 -5.06 -0.31 5.31
C SER A 36 -4.51 0.05 3.93
N CYS A 37 -5.10 1.04 3.26
CA CYS A 37 -4.74 1.43 1.90
C CYS A 37 -4.85 2.94 1.67
N TYR A 38 -3.81 3.52 1.10
CA TYR A 38 -3.77 4.90 0.62
C TYR A 38 -3.35 4.96 -0.84
N VAL A 39 -3.88 5.95 -1.53
CA VAL A 39 -3.32 6.47 -2.76
C VAL A 39 -2.61 7.78 -2.43
N VAL A 40 -1.37 7.93 -2.88
CA VAL A 40 -0.57 9.14 -2.66
C VAL A 40 -0.07 9.71 -3.98
N GLU A 41 0.10 11.02 -4.02
CA GLU A 41 0.77 11.73 -5.10
C GLU A 41 2.10 12.28 -4.60
N THR A 42 3.18 11.87 -5.26
CA THR A 42 4.55 12.24 -4.88
C THR A 42 5.54 11.97 -6.03
N ALA A 43 6.65 12.70 -6.01
CA ALA A 43 7.80 12.42 -6.87
C ALA A 43 8.61 11.20 -6.40
N ASP A 44 8.44 10.77 -5.14
CA ASP A 44 9.12 9.60 -4.61
C ASP A 44 8.76 8.34 -5.41
N SER A 45 9.77 7.53 -5.69
CA SER A 45 9.61 6.17 -6.19
C SER A 45 9.00 5.24 -5.13
N PRO A 46 8.37 4.12 -5.54
CA PRO A 46 7.89 3.11 -4.59
C PRO A 46 8.96 2.61 -3.61
N GLN A 47 10.22 2.50 -4.06
CA GLN A 47 11.33 2.08 -3.23
C GLN A 47 11.67 3.14 -2.16
N GLU A 48 11.68 4.42 -2.51
CA GLU A 48 11.92 5.50 -1.55
C GLU A 48 10.82 5.58 -0.50
N ILE A 49 9.55 5.47 -0.91
CA ILE A 49 8.41 5.42 0.02
C ILE A 49 8.55 4.21 0.95
N ARG A 50 8.84 3.03 0.41
CA ARG A 50 9.05 1.82 1.20
C ARG A 50 10.18 2.02 2.21
N ASN A 51 11.30 2.59 1.80
CA ASN A 51 12.45 2.83 2.68
C ASN A 51 12.13 3.82 3.81
N LYS A 52 11.39 4.90 3.50
CA LYS A 52 10.91 5.87 4.52
C LYS A 52 10.01 5.19 5.54
N LEU A 53 9.06 4.36 5.09
CA LEU A 53 8.08 3.69 5.94
C LEU A 53 8.67 2.51 6.73
N PHE A 54 9.66 1.82 6.17
CA PHE A 54 10.30 0.65 6.79
C PHE A 54 10.93 0.95 8.15
N GLN A 55 11.36 2.18 8.39
CA GLN A 55 11.93 2.62 9.66
C GLN A 55 10.94 2.54 10.84
N TYR A 56 9.64 2.50 10.53
CA TYR A 56 8.56 2.45 11.52
C TYR A 56 7.85 1.09 11.57
N MET A 57 8.40 0.09 10.86
CA MET A 57 7.83 -1.26 10.78
C MET A 57 8.59 -2.23 11.69
N ASN A 58 7.86 -3.21 12.25
CA ASN A 58 8.45 -4.38 12.89
C ASN A 58 8.52 -5.59 11.92
N ILE A 59 9.16 -6.68 12.35
CA ILE A 59 9.39 -7.88 11.52
C ILE A 59 8.10 -8.56 11.03
N ASN A 60 6.98 -8.35 11.71
CA ASN A 60 5.69 -8.95 11.37
C ASN A 60 4.83 -8.07 10.46
N ASP A 61 5.22 -6.81 10.26
CA ASP A 61 4.46 -5.90 9.41
C ASP A 61 4.74 -6.18 7.91
N ARG A 62 3.76 -5.86 7.06
CA ARG A 62 3.86 -5.97 5.60
C ARG A 62 3.50 -4.65 4.95
N ILE A 63 4.22 -4.30 3.90
CA ILE A 63 3.94 -3.12 3.08
C ILE A 63 4.13 -3.47 1.61
N PHE A 64 3.22 -2.97 0.78
CA PHE A 64 3.32 -3.00 -0.66
C PHE A 64 3.12 -1.59 -1.21
N VAL A 65 4.07 -1.15 -2.04
CA VAL A 65 4.02 0.16 -2.70
C VAL A 65 4.20 -0.06 -4.19
N SER A 66 3.33 0.54 -5.00
CA SER A 66 3.41 0.42 -6.45
C SER A 66 3.01 1.70 -7.17
N ASN A 67 3.54 1.88 -8.39
CA ASN A 67 3.11 2.96 -9.27
C ASN A 67 1.70 2.67 -9.79
N LEU A 68 0.77 3.59 -9.56
CA LEU A 68 -0.51 3.60 -10.26
C LEU A 68 -0.32 4.34 -11.58
N LYS A 69 -0.69 3.73 -12.70
CA LYS A 69 -0.71 4.39 -14.00
C LYS A 69 -2.14 4.77 -14.34
N THR A 70 -2.32 5.81 -15.16
CA THR A 70 -3.62 6.13 -15.74
C THR A 70 -4.15 4.89 -16.49
N GLY A 71 -5.40 4.49 -16.23
CA GLY A 71 -5.97 3.25 -16.75
C GLY A 71 -5.66 1.99 -15.94
N SER A 72 -4.96 2.09 -14.81
CA SER A 72 -4.88 0.99 -13.84
C SER A 72 -6.26 0.73 -13.23
N VAL A 73 -6.85 -0.42 -13.53
CA VAL A 73 -8.11 -0.87 -12.92
C VAL A 73 -7.78 -1.82 -11.77
N GLY A 74 -8.13 -1.42 -10.55
CA GLY A 74 -8.19 -2.33 -9.41
C GLY A 74 -9.58 -2.92 -9.31
N THR A 75 -9.76 -4.17 -9.71
CA THR A 75 -11.03 -4.87 -9.48
C THR A 75 -10.95 -5.53 -8.11
N ASN A 76 -11.86 -5.20 -7.20
CA ASN A 76 -12.05 -5.98 -5.98
C ASN A 76 -12.51 -7.37 -6.40
N ILE A 77 -11.59 -8.33 -6.48
CA ILE A 77 -11.95 -9.74 -6.60
C ILE A 77 -12.34 -10.21 -5.20
N ILE A 78 -13.60 -9.97 -4.81
CA ILE A 78 -14.21 -10.77 -3.73
C ILE A 78 -14.53 -12.11 -4.39
N GLY A 79 -13.65 -13.10 -4.20
CA GLY A 79 -13.77 -14.37 -4.92
C GLY A 79 -13.05 -15.53 -4.23
N ASN A 80 -13.74 -16.67 -4.21
CA ASN A 80 -13.34 -17.97 -3.66
C ASN A 80 -11.83 -18.29 -3.85
N PRO A 81 -11.08 -18.58 -2.76
CA PRO A 81 -9.64 -18.89 -2.79
C PRO A 81 -9.22 -19.93 -3.84
N GLN A 82 -10.11 -20.86 -4.20
CA GLN A 82 -9.82 -21.93 -5.15
C GLN A 82 -9.40 -21.42 -6.54
N LYS A 83 -9.99 -20.31 -7.02
CA LYS A 83 -9.66 -19.73 -8.33
C LYS A 83 -8.20 -19.24 -8.43
N PHE A 84 -7.60 -18.84 -7.31
CA PHE A 84 -6.21 -18.36 -7.29
C PHE A 84 -5.19 -19.50 -7.31
N ILE A 85 -5.57 -20.68 -6.81
CA ILE A 85 -4.73 -21.89 -6.84
C ILE A 85 -4.62 -22.41 -8.28
N ASP A 86 -5.72 -22.32 -9.04
CA ASP A 86 -5.78 -22.84 -10.40
C ASP A 86 -5.02 -21.96 -11.41
N MET A 87 -4.86 -20.65 -11.14
CA MET A 87 -4.07 -19.73 -11.99
C MET A 87 -2.54 -19.96 -11.93
N LYS A 88 -2.03 -20.72 -10.96
CA LYS A 88 -0.58 -21.01 -10.84
C LYS A 88 -0.13 -22.26 -11.62
N LYS A 89 -0.99 -22.84 -12.45
CA LYS A 89 -0.72 -24.09 -13.19
C LYS A 89 -0.45 -23.90 -14.70
N GLU A 90 -0.10 -22.69 -15.14
CA GLU A 90 0.40 -22.43 -16.50
C GLU A 90 1.91 -22.17 -16.51
#